data_AF-A0A7S1GUA1-F1
#
_entry.id   AF-A0A7S1GUA1-F1
#
_cell.length_a   1.000
_cell.length_b   1.000
_cell.length_c   1.000
_cell.angle_alpha   90.00
_cell.angle_beta   90.00
_cell.angle_gamma   90.00
#
_symmetry.space_group_name_H-M   'P 1'
#
loop_
_entity.id
_entity.type
_entity.pdbx_description
1 polymer ?
#
loop_
_entity_poly.entity_id
_entity_poly.type
_entity_poly.pdbx_seq_one_letter_code
_entity_poly.pdbx_strand_id
1 'polypeptide(L)'
;LHPPLPSYSVLLTPSSMANRASLNTSNPGIKRILSEVKKMESDPCPEFEAHPVENNLFDWHFVLRGPPDSPFEGGLYHGRIILPAQYPFQPPEFMFLCPQGRFEIGKKICLSISQHHPELWQPGWDIRTALTAIQSFMPTPGSGAIAALDYTDEERKNLALKSADSSKNSLRACEMLDMFTRIFTEKPNRSSGGAAASGSVAASGPPAVRSSGSGGEEGAVQSRGDK
;
A
#
# COMPACT_ATOMS: atom_id res chain seq x y z
N LEU A 1 -26.73 3.69 -29.78
CA LEU A 1 -25.74 2.82 -30.46
C LEU A 1 -24.37 3.24 -29.97
N HIS A 2 -23.90 2.62 -28.89
CA HIS A 2 -22.53 2.81 -28.40
C HIS A 2 -21.57 2.04 -29.30
N PRO A 3 -20.36 2.55 -29.56
CA PRO A 3 -19.32 1.76 -30.23
C PRO A 3 -18.99 0.51 -29.39
N PRO A 4 -18.66 -0.63 -30.02
CA PRO A 4 -18.22 -1.81 -29.29
C PRO A 4 -16.97 -1.47 -28.47
N LEU A 5 -16.96 -1.91 -27.22
CA LEU A 5 -15.84 -1.70 -26.31
C LEU A 5 -14.57 -2.36 -26.87
N PRO A 6 -13.39 -1.71 -26.74
CA PRO A 6 -12.12 -2.33 -27.11
C PRO A 6 -11.89 -3.58 -26.25
N SER A 7 -11.59 -4.71 -26.89
CA SER A 7 -11.29 -5.98 -26.23
C SER A 7 -10.05 -5.85 -25.32
N TYR A 8 -10.24 -6.11 -24.02
CA TYR A 8 -9.29 -6.59 -22.99
C TYR A 8 -7.77 -6.57 -23.30
N SER A 9 -7.20 -5.42 -23.72
CA SER A 9 -5.77 -5.35 -24.07
C SER A 9 -5.07 -4.05 -23.68
N VAL A 10 -5.71 -3.19 -22.88
CA VAL A 10 -5.16 -1.84 -22.63
C VAL A 10 -3.98 -1.79 -21.64
N LEU A 11 -3.49 -2.92 -21.11
CA LEU A 11 -2.17 -2.94 -20.42
C LEU A 11 -1.24 -4.11 -20.79
N LEU A 12 -1.55 -4.84 -21.85
CA LEU A 12 -0.61 -5.80 -22.44
C LEU A 12 -0.58 -5.59 -23.95
N THR A 13 0.00 -4.48 -24.38
CA THR A 13 0.58 -4.48 -25.73
C THR A 13 1.63 -5.59 -25.79
N PRO A 14 1.82 -6.27 -26.94
CA PRO A 14 2.91 -7.24 -27.12
C PRO A 14 4.30 -6.67 -26.75
N SER A 15 4.44 -5.34 -26.76
CA SER A 15 5.62 -4.61 -26.26
C SER A 15 5.85 -4.71 -24.75
N SER A 16 4.80 -4.89 -23.93
CA SER A 16 4.90 -5.07 -22.47
C SER A 16 5.53 -6.43 -22.10
N MET A 17 5.26 -7.50 -22.87
CA MET A 17 5.98 -8.78 -22.73
C MET A 17 7.39 -8.74 -23.34
N ALA A 18 7.57 -8.03 -24.46
CA ALA A 18 8.87 -7.94 -25.13
C ALA A 18 9.94 -7.25 -24.27
N ASN A 19 9.57 -6.29 -23.42
CA ASN A 19 10.50 -5.62 -22.50
C ASN A 19 10.96 -6.53 -21.33
N ARG A 20 10.19 -7.58 -20.99
CA ARG A 20 10.59 -8.55 -19.96
C ARG A 20 11.71 -9.49 -20.44
N ALA A 21 11.88 -9.67 -21.75
CA ALA A 21 12.85 -10.57 -22.35
C ALA A 21 14.31 -10.06 -22.29
N SER A 22 14.52 -8.75 -22.10
CA SER A 22 15.87 -8.14 -22.00
C SER A 22 16.38 -8.02 -20.55
N LEU A 23 15.61 -8.48 -19.57
CA LEU A 23 16.00 -8.42 -18.17
C LEU A 23 16.99 -9.53 -17.86
N ASN A 24 18.01 -9.24 -17.05
CA ASN A 24 18.94 -10.26 -16.57
C ASN A 24 18.23 -11.18 -15.56
N THR A 25 17.51 -12.16 -16.08
CA THR A 25 16.77 -13.15 -15.29
C THR A 25 17.70 -14.05 -14.47
N SER A 26 19.02 -13.96 -14.61
CA SER A 26 19.98 -14.65 -13.73
C SER A 26 20.16 -13.93 -12.38
N ASN A 27 19.83 -12.65 -12.28
CA ASN A 27 19.89 -11.90 -11.02
C ASN A 27 18.77 -12.38 -10.06
N PRO A 28 19.11 -12.89 -8.86
CA PRO A 28 18.12 -13.39 -7.90
C PRO A 28 17.07 -12.34 -7.46
N GLY A 29 17.46 -11.07 -7.34
CA GLY A 29 16.54 -9.97 -7.03
C GLY A 29 15.54 -9.74 -8.16
N ILE A 30 15.99 -9.76 -9.42
CA ILE A 30 15.09 -9.67 -10.58
C ILE A 30 14.14 -10.87 -10.63
N LYS A 31 14.64 -12.09 -10.39
CA LYS A 31 13.77 -13.29 -10.30
C LYS A 31 12.71 -13.12 -9.22
N ARG A 32 13.08 -12.60 -8.05
CA ARG A 32 12.14 -12.33 -6.96
C ARG A 32 11.05 -11.34 -7.40
N ILE A 33 11.44 -10.19 -7.94
CA ILE A 33 10.50 -9.16 -8.41
C ILE A 33 9.53 -9.72 -9.45
N LEU A 34 10.04 -10.44 -10.46
CA LEU A 34 9.20 -11.07 -11.49
C LEU A 34 8.24 -12.11 -10.91
N SER A 35 8.66 -12.86 -9.89
CA SER A 35 7.78 -13.81 -9.20
C SER A 35 6.64 -13.11 -8.46
N GLU A 36 6.90 -11.94 -7.86
CA GLU A 36 5.88 -11.14 -7.19
C GLU A 36 4.90 -10.51 -8.19
N VAL A 37 5.39 -9.98 -9.32
CA VAL A 37 4.53 -9.53 -10.43
C VAL A 37 3.57 -10.65 -10.83
N LYS A 38 4.10 -11.83 -11.12
CA LYS A 38 3.27 -12.99 -11.51
C LYS A 38 2.27 -13.36 -10.43
N LYS A 39 2.66 -13.33 -9.15
CA LYS A 39 1.78 -13.63 -8.02
C LYS A 39 0.64 -12.62 -7.93
N MET A 40 0.93 -11.32 -8.07
CA MET A 40 -0.08 -10.26 -8.07
C MET A 40 -1.04 -10.38 -9.26
N GLU A 41 -0.54 -10.74 -10.44
CA GLU A 41 -1.37 -11.00 -11.64
C GLU A 41 -2.26 -12.24 -11.46
N SER A 42 -1.75 -13.32 -10.85
CA SER A 42 -2.47 -14.60 -10.73
C SER A 42 -3.48 -14.68 -9.59
N ASP A 43 -3.34 -13.81 -8.58
CA ASP A 43 -4.15 -13.79 -7.37
C ASP A 43 -4.51 -12.33 -7.06
N PRO A 44 -5.51 -11.73 -7.73
CA PRO A 44 -5.86 -10.32 -7.52
C PRO A 44 -6.45 -10.07 -6.12
N CYS A 45 -6.16 -8.92 -5.52
CA CYS A 45 -6.67 -8.51 -4.19
C CYS A 45 -7.70 -7.38 -4.33
N PRO A 46 -8.88 -7.44 -3.68
CA PRO A 46 -9.89 -6.37 -3.77
C PRO A 46 -9.49 -5.07 -3.03
N GLU A 47 -8.49 -5.16 -2.15
CA GLU A 47 -8.05 -4.06 -1.29
C GLU A 47 -6.96 -3.21 -1.92
N PHE A 48 -6.22 -3.74 -2.89
CA PHE A 48 -5.17 -2.99 -3.57
C PHE A 48 -4.74 -3.64 -4.87
N GLU A 49 -4.09 -2.82 -5.68
CA GLU A 49 -3.43 -3.24 -6.90
C GLU A 49 -2.07 -2.54 -6.99
N ALA A 50 -1.06 -3.20 -7.54
CA ALA A 50 0.24 -2.61 -7.77
C ALA A 50 0.94 -3.23 -8.96
N HIS A 51 1.67 -2.41 -9.71
CA HIS A 51 2.38 -2.80 -10.92
C HIS A 51 3.69 -2.05 -11.08
N PRO A 52 4.74 -2.69 -11.62
CA PRO A 52 5.95 -2.00 -12.02
C PRO A 52 5.67 -1.03 -13.17
N VAL A 53 6.42 0.06 -13.24
CA VAL A 53 6.44 0.97 -14.38
C VAL A 53 7.07 0.26 -15.58
N GLU A 54 6.52 0.47 -16.78
CA GLU A 54 6.87 -0.27 -18.02
C GLU A 54 8.37 -0.43 -18.30
N ASN A 55 9.17 0.58 -17.95
CA ASN A 55 10.61 0.63 -18.24
C ASN A 55 11.49 0.47 -16.99
N ASN A 56 10.91 0.21 -15.82
CA ASN A 56 11.67 0.06 -14.58
C ASN A 56 10.97 -0.88 -13.58
N LEU A 57 11.49 -2.10 -13.44
CA LEU A 57 10.99 -3.09 -12.47
C LEU A 57 11.20 -2.72 -11.00
N PHE A 58 12.06 -1.74 -10.71
CA PHE A 58 12.35 -1.30 -9.34
C PHE A 58 11.45 -0.13 -8.93
N ASP A 59 10.55 0.31 -9.79
CA ASP A 59 9.66 1.43 -9.57
C ASP A 59 8.24 1.00 -9.86
N TRP A 60 7.37 1.03 -8.85
CA TRP A 60 6.01 0.54 -8.95
C TRP A 60 5.04 1.64 -8.54
N HIS A 61 3.84 1.56 -9.09
CA HIS A 61 2.71 2.31 -8.57
C HIS A 61 1.71 1.35 -7.93
N PHE A 62 0.98 1.85 -6.94
CA PHE A 62 -0.12 1.12 -6.31
C PHE A 62 -1.34 2.00 -6.14
N VAL A 63 -2.52 1.38 -6.11
CA VAL A 63 -3.76 1.96 -5.61
C VAL A 63 -4.20 1.13 -4.41
N LEU A 64 -4.49 1.79 -3.30
CA LEU A 64 -4.90 1.20 -2.04
C LEU A 64 -6.32 1.65 -1.69
N ARG A 65 -7.22 0.71 -1.45
CA ARG A 65 -8.55 1.00 -0.90
C ARG A 65 -8.41 1.42 0.56
N GLY A 66 -9.12 2.47 0.94
CA GLY A 66 -9.17 2.88 2.34
C GLY A 66 -9.72 1.77 3.24
N PRO A 67 -9.12 1.55 4.42
CA PRO A 67 -9.58 0.54 5.37
C PRO A 67 -11.06 0.72 5.71
N PRO A 68 -11.84 -0.37 5.80
CA PRO A 68 -13.21 -0.32 6.27
C PRO A 68 -13.27 0.16 7.73
N ASP A 69 -14.43 0.69 8.13
CA ASP A 69 -14.70 1.18 9.48
C ASP A 69 -13.71 2.28 9.91
N SER A 70 -13.22 3.08 8.96
CA SER A 70 -12.26 4.14 9.20
C SER A 70 -12.61 5.43 8.44
N PRO A 71 -12.04 6.59 8.81
CA PRO A 71 -12.23 7.84 8.06
C PRO A 71 -11.74 7.81 6.61
N PHE A 72 -11.00 6.76 6.24
CA PHE A 72 -10.47 6.55 4.90
C PHE A 72 -11.39 5.69 4.02
N GLU A 73 -12.41 5.06 4.61
CA GLU A 73 -13.31 4.16 3.91
C GLU A 73 -13.92 4.80 2.65
N GLY A 74 -14.00 4.01 1.58
CA GLY A 74 -14.49 4.47 0.28
C GLY A 74 -13.47 5.24 -0.55
N GLY A 75 -12.33 5.63 0.04
CA GLY A 75 -11.24 6.28 -0.69
C GLY A 75 -10.40 5.29 -1.51
N LEU A 76 -9.78 5.81 -2.56
CA LEU A 76 -8.81 5.09 -3.40
C LEU A 76 -7.51 5.89 -3.48
N TYR A 77 -6.44 5.34 -2.93
CA TYR A 77 -5.22 6.09 -2.66
C TYR A 77 -4.07 5.62 -3.54
N HIS A 78 -3.67 6.49 -4.46
CA HIS A 78 -2.52 6.25 -5.34
C HIS A 78 -1.21 6.49 -4.60
N GLY A 79 -0.26 5.59 -4.79
CA GLY A 79 1.09 5.69 -4.28
C GLY A 79 2.12 5.07 -5.20
N ARG A 80 3.36 5.07 -4.72
CA ARG A 80 4.53 4.57 -5.41
C ARG A 80 5.41 3.75 -4.47
N ILE A 81 6.02 2.71 -5.00
CA ILE A 81 6.97 1.83 -4.32
C ILE A 81 8.30 1.92 -5.06
N ILE A 82 9.39 2.19 -4.34
CA ILE A 82 10.74 2.11 -4.88
C ILE A 82 11.44 0.93 -4.25
N LEU A 83 11.81 -0.06 -5.07
CA LEU A 83 12.58 -1.22 -4.64
C LEU A 83 14.07 -0.88 -4.69
N PRO A 84 14.84 -1.10 -3.62
CA PRO A 84 16.30 -0.93 -3.67
C PRO A 84 16.95 -2.00 -4.55
N ALA A 85 18.17 -1.75 -5.00
CA ALA A 85 18.93 -2.72 -5.79
C ALA A 85 19.21 -4.04 -5.02
N GLN A 86 19.19 -3.98 -3.68
CA GLN A 86 19.40 -5.12 -2.79
C GLN A 86 18.08 -5.83 -2.42
N TYR A 87 16.93 -5.46 -3.00
CA TYR A 87 15.66 -6.13 -2.76
C TYR A 87 15.74 -7.64 -3.10
N PRO A 88 15.21 -8.55 -2.26
CA PRO A 88 14.39 -8.33 -1.07
C PRO A 88 15.17 -8.25 0.25
N PHE A 89 16.51 -8.18 0.23
CA PHE A 89 17.31 -8.12 1.46
C PHE A 89 17.30 -6.74 2.13
N GLN A 90 16.96 -5.70 1.37
CA GLN A 90 16.59 -4.39 1.91
C GLN A 90 15.11 -4.10 1.61
N PRO A 91 14.39 -3.45 2.54
CA PRO A 91 12.99 -3.11 2.38
C PRO A 91 12.77 -2.07 1.26
N PRO A 92 11.55 -2.03 0.70
CA PRO A 92 11.15 -0.97 -0.21
C PRO A 92 10.93 0.39 0.48
N GLU A 93 10.91 1.45 -0.33
CA GLU A 93 10.41 2.77 0.05
C GLU A 93 8.99 2.95 -0.47
N PHE A 94 8.14 3.62 0.31
CA PHE A 94 6.75 3.88 -0.06
C PHE A 94 6.42 5.36 0.08
N MET A 95 5.54 5.84 -0.78
CA MET A 95 5.04 7.22 -0.76
C MET A 95 3.62 7.28 -1.33
N PHE A 96 2.78 8.13 -0.76
CA PHE A 96 1.48 8.47 -1.34
C PHE A 96 1.64 9.61 -2.35
N LEU A 97 0.93 9.52 -3.46
CA LEU A 97 0.93 10.51 -4.53
C LEU A 97 -0.38 11.31 -4.59
N CYS A 98 -1.36 10.94 -3.77
CA CYS A 98 -2.62 11.68 -3.61
C CYS A 98 -2.82 12.16 -2.16
N PRO A 99 -3.62 13.21 -1.95
CA PRO A 99 -4.02 13.64 -0.61
C PRO A 99 -4.84 12.57 0.09
N GLN A 100 -4.49 12.24 1.33
CA GLN A 100 -5.27 11.31 2.15
C GLN A 100 -5.37 11.71 3.65
N GLY A 101 -4.53 12.65 4.13
CA GLY A 101 -4.62 13.22 5.49
C GLY A 101 -3.87 12.45 6.61
N ARG A 102 -3.14 11.37 6.28
CA ARG A 102 -2.25 10.60 7.17
C ARG A 102 -0.75 10.83 6.99
N PHE A 103 -0.31 10.95 5.74
CA PHE A 103 1.05 11.22 5.31
C PHE A 103 1.15 12.41 4.34
N GLU A 104 2.26 13.14 4.37
CA GLU A 104 2.59 14.14 3.36
C GLU A 104 2.73 13.49 1.97
N ILE A 105 2.23 14.18 0.96
CA ILE A 105 2.28 13.72 -0.43
C ILE A 105 3.72 13.78 -0.93
N GLY A 106 4.16 12.73 -1.63
CA GLY A 106 5.48 12.69 -2.24
C GLY A 106 6.62 12.41 -1.25
N LYS A 107 6.33 12.24 0.05
CA LYS A 107 7.32 11.94 1.07
C LYS A 107 7.38 10.44 1.34
N LYS A 108 8.59 9.96 1.67
CA LYS A 108 8.81 8.59 2.09
C LYS A 108 8.12 8.36 3.43
N ILE A 109 7.25 7.36 3.52
CA ILE A 109 6.62 6.97 4.79
C ILE A 109 7.59 6.11 5.61
N CYS A 110 7.52 6.27 6.92
CA CYS A 110 8.34 5.51 7.87
C CYS A 110 7.44 4.57 8.65
N LEU A 111 7.50 3.29 8.27
CA LEU A 111 6.83 2.19 8.94
C LEU A 111 7.86 1.08 9.21
N SER A 112 7.55 0.14 10.10
CA SER A 112 8.40 -1.03 10.39
C SER A 112 8.70 -1.90 9.16
N ILE A 113 7.91 -1.74 8.10
CA ILE A 113 8.05 -2.43 6.81
C ILE A 113 8.84 -1.64 5.75
N SER A 114 9.34 -0.43 6.09
CA SER A 114 10.00 0.48 5.16
C SER A 114 11.51 0.57 5.42
N GLN A 115 12.27 1.12 4.46
CA GLN A 115 13.71 1.41 4.56
C GLN A 115 14.15 2.21 5.78
N HIS A 116 13.23 2.84 6.51
CA HIS A 116 13.57 3.52 7.76
C HIS A 116 13.82 2.57 8.95
N HIS A 117 13.34 1.32 8.87
CA HIS A 117 13.53 0.28 9.89
C HIS A 117 14.05 -1.02 9.26
N PRO A 118 15.24 -1.01 8.64
CA PRO A 118 15.78 -2.18 7.94
C PRO A 118 15.97 -3.39 8.86
N GLU A 119 16.12 -3.18 10.17
CA GLU A 119 16.22 -4.23 11.20
C GLU A 119 14.91 -4.99 11.41
N LEU A 120 13.77 -4.39 11.10
CA LEU A 120 12.44 -5.01 11.26
C LEU A 120 11.97 -5.69 9.98
N TRP A 121 12.59 -5.39 8.84
CA TRP A 121 12.25 -5.98 7.56
C TRP A 121 12.62 -7.47 7.50
N GLN A 122 11.70 -8.29 7.01
CA GLN A 122 11.95 -9.69 6.72
C GLN A 122 11.99 -9.89 5.19
N PRO A 123 13.09 -10.41 4.61
CA PRO A 123 13.17 -10.70 3.17
C PRO A 123 12.10 -11.67 2.64
N GLY A 124 11.44 -12.40 3.54
CA GLY A 124 10.27 -13.23 3.22
C GLY A 124 9.00 -12.44 2.93
N TRP A 125 8.89 -11.18 3.38
CA TRP A 125 7.75 -10.33 3.07
C TRP A 125 7.78 -9.87 1.60
N ASP A 126 6.63 -9.91 0.96
CA ASP A 126 6.42 -9.48 -0.44
C ASP A 126 5.67 -8.13 -0.49
N ILE A 127 5.57 -7.54 -1.68
CA ILE A 127 4.84 -6.28 -1.93
C ILE A 127 3.41 -6.38 -1.42
N ARG A 128 2.74 -7.51 -1.61
CA ARG A 128 1.39 -7.77 -1.08
C ARG A 128 1.35 -7.60 0.44
N THR A 129 2.25 -8.27 1.16
CA THR A 129 2.34 -8.19 2.63
C THR A 129 2.57 -6.76 3.08
N ALA A 130 3.44 -6.03 2.39
CA ALA A 130 3.72 -4.65 2.71
C ALA A 130 2.51 -3.73 2.48
N LEU A 131 1.78 -3.88 1.36
CA LEU A 131 0.57 -3.10 1.09
C LEU A 131 -0.54 -3.37 2.11
N THR A 132 -0.75 -4.62 2.51
CA THR A 132 -1.67 -4.98 3.60
C THR A 132 -1.30 -4.27 4.90
N ALA A 133 -0.01 -4.22 5.23
CA ALA A 133 0.45 -3.50 6.42
C ALA A 133 0.25 -1.98 6.29
N ILE A 134 0.54 -1.37 5.14
CA ILE A 134 0.26 0.06 4.92
C ILE A 134 -1.23 0.37 5.14
N GLN A 135 -2.12 -0.47 4.61
CA GLN A 135 -3.56 -0.34 4.81
C GLN A 135 -3.90 -0.35 6.31
N SER A 136 -3.44 -1.36 7.05
CA SER A 136 -3.74 -1.48 8.48
C SER A 136 -3.14 -0.36 9.34
N PHE A 137 -2.09 0.31 8.87
CA PHE A 137 -1.49 1.46 9.55
C PHE A 137 -2.20 2.79 9.28
N MET A 138 -2.97 2.93 8.18
CA MET A 138 -3.66 4.18 7.85
C MET A 138 -4.52 4.76 8.99
N PRO A 139 -5.35 3.97 9.73
CA PRO A 139 -6.20 4.52 10.79
C PRO A 139 -5.46 4.80 12.10
N THR A 140 -4.18 4.45 12.21
CA THR A 140 -3.41 4.67 13.45
C THR A 140 -3.00 6.16 13.60
N PRO A 141 -2.83 6.68 14.82
CA PRO A 141 -2.36 8.06 15.04
C PRO A 141 -0.97 8.33 14.43
N GLY A 142 -0.73 9.55 13.95
CA GLY A 142 0.54 9.94 13.34
C GLY A 142 1.67 10.31 14.27
N SER A 143 1.39 10.40 15.57
CA SER A 143 2.33 10.87 16.58
C SER A 143 3.65 10.08 16.55
N GLY A 144 4.70 10.73 16.04
CA GLY A 144 6.07 10.20 16.02
C GLY A 144 6.55 9.62 14.68
N ALA A 145 5.69 9.50 13.66
CA ALA A 145 6.11 9.05 12.33
C ALA A 145 6.56 10.23 11.44
N ILE A 146 7.67 10.05 10.71
CA ILE A 146 8.16 11.04 9.74
C ILE A 146 7.10 11.23 8.65
N ALA A 147 6.90 12.49 8.24
CA ALA A 147 5.92 12.91 7.24
C ALA A 147 4.47 12.56 7.62
N ALA A 148 4.17 12.31 8.90
CA ALA A 148 2.81 12.09 9.36
C ALA A 148 2.00 13.38 9.40
N LEU A 149 0.72 13.26 9.05
CA LEU A 149 -0.30 14.29 9.16
C LEU A 149 -1.42 13.75 10.05
N ASP A 150 -1.99 14.63 10.87
CA ASP A 150 -3.09 14.32 11.78
C ASP A 150 -4.33 15.15 11.43
N TYR A 151 -4.85 14.94 10.21
CA TYR A 151 -6.12 15.55 9.80
C TYR A 151 -7.28 14.95 10.60
N THR A 152 -8.33 15.74 10.78
CA THR A 152 -9.55 15.27 11.42
C THR A 152 -10.24 14.18 10.59
N ASP A 153 -11.07 13.37 11.24
CA ASP A 153 -11.85 12.33 10.56
C ASP A 153 -12.76 12.90 9.47
N GLU A 154 -13.32 14.10 9.69
CA GLU A 154 -14.16 14.78 8.70
C GLU A 154 -13.35 15.20 7.46
N GLU A 155 -12.17 15.77 7.65
CA GLU A 155 -11.28 16.11 6.54
C GLU A 155 -10.85 14.85 5.77
N ARG A 156 -10.52 13.76 6.47
CA ARG A 156 -10.14 12.47 5.85
C ARG A 156 -11.27 11.88 5.02
N LYS A 157 -12.51 11.90 5.52
CA LYS A 157 -13.71 11.47 4.76
C LYS A 157 -13.91 12.30 3.50
N ASN A 158 -13.72 13.61 3.59
CA ASN A 158 -13.80 14.50 2.43
C ASN A 158 -12.70 14.20 1.39
N LEU A 159 -11.48 13.86 1.83
CA LEU A 159 -10.41 13.43 0.95
C LEU A 159 -10.68 12.06 0.32
N ALA A 160 -11.27 11.11 1.06
CA ALA A 160 -11.67 9.80 0.56
C ALA A 160 -12.66 9.92 -0.61
N LEU A 161 -13.69 10.76 -0.48
CA LEU A 161 -14.65 11.03 -1.55
C LEU A 161 -13.97 11.63 -2.81
N LYS A 162 -12.99 12.51 -2.61
CA LYS A 162 -12.24 13.13 -3.71
C LYS A 162 -11.30 12.16 -4.40
N SER A 163 -10.68 11.24 -3.66
CA SER A 163 -9.69 10.31 -4.20
C SER A 163 -10.33 9.20 -5.04
N ALA A 164 -11.58 8.84 -4.73
CA ALA A 164 -12.37 7.91 -5.54
C ALA A 164 -12.82 8.49 -6.90
N ASP A 165 -12.77 9.82 -7.07
CA ASP A 165 -13.16 10.49 -8.31
C ASP A 165 -12.02 10.43 -9.33
N SER A 166 -12.11 9.45 -10.24
CA SER A 166 -11.11 9.23 -11.29
C SER A 166 -10.92 10.42 -12.22
N SER A 167 -11.89 11.34 -12.33
CA SER A 167 -11.76 12.54 -13.18
C SER A 167 -10.78 13.58 -12.63
N LYS A 168 -10.43 13.50 -11.34
CA LYS A 168 -9.59 14.48 -10.64
C LYS A 168 -8.19 13.97 -10.31
N ASN A 169 -7.88 12.73 -10.66
CA ASN A 169 -6.59 12.13 -10.34
C ASN A 169 -5.56 12.45 -11.44
N SER A 170 -4.26 12.24 -11.15
CA SER A 170 -3.22 12.42 -12.19
C SER A 170 -3.39 11.37 -13.30
N LEU A 171 -2.99 11.65 -14.55
CA LEU A 171 -3.20 10.73 -15.69
C LEU A 171 -2.81 9.26 -15.42
N ARG A 172 -1.67 9.02 -14.77
CA ARG A 172 -1.23 7.66 -14.40
C ARG A 172 -2.02 7.05 -13.25
N ALA A 173 -2.42 7.88 -12.29
CA ALA A 173 -3.35 7.45 -11.26
C ALA A 173 -4.72 7.14 -11.87
N CYS A 174 -5.21 7.93 -12.83
CA CYS A 174 -6.44 7.68 -13.58
C CYS A 174 -6.37 6.36 -14.36
N GLU A 175 -5.28 6.07 -15.06
CA GLU A 175 -5.12 4.79 -15.77
C GLU A 175 -5.18 3.59 -14.81
N MET A 176 -4.45 3.67 -13.69
CA MET A 176 -4.45 2.63 -12.67
C MET A 176 -5.78 2.54 -11.93
N LEU A 177 -6.42 3.68 -11.66
CA LEU A 177 -7.70 3.77 -10.96
C LEU A 177 -8.84 3.30 -11.86
N ASP A 178 -8.82 3.63 -13.15
CA ASP A 178 -9.71 3.09 -14.15
C ASP A 178 -9.56 1.57 -14.24
N MET A 179 -8.32 1.06 -14.26
CA MET A 179 -8.06 -0.37 -14.22
C MET A 179 -8.61 -0.99 -12.92
N PHE A 180 -8.27 -0.44 -11.76
CA PHE A 180 -8.73 -0.91 -10.45
C PHE A 180 -10.26 -0.92 -10.37
N THR A 181 -10.89 0.20 -10.73
CA THR A 181 -12.35 0.32 -10.77
C THR A 181 -12.95 -0.68 -11.75
N ARG A 182 -12.40 -0.88 -12.95
CA ARG A 182 -12.94 -1.88 -13.91
C ARG A 182 -12.80 -3.31 -13.42
N ILE A 183 -11.62 -3.69 -12.91
CA ILE A 183 -11.36 -5.03 -12.36
C ILE A 183 -12.32 -5.35 -11.21
N PHE A 184 -12.61 -4.38 -10.34
CA PHE A 184 -13.32 -4.64 -9.08
C PHE A 184 -14.78 -4.18 -9.03
N THR A 185 -15.25 -3.33 -9.95
CA THR A 185 -16.67 -2.91 -10.03
C THR A 185 -17.50 -3.68 -11.05
N GLU A 186 -16.87 -4.46 -11.94
CA GLU A 186 -17.60 -5.43 -12.76
C GLU A 186 -18.16 -6.52 -11.85
N LYS A 187 -19.46 -6.39 -11.53
CA LYS A 187 -20.20 -7.44 -10.79
C LYS A 187 -20.02 -8.76 -11.54
N PRO A 188 -19.63 -9.86 -10.87
CA PRO A 188 -19.67 -11.16 -11.50
C PRO A 188 -21.11 -11.43 -11.92
N ASN A 189 -21.32 -11.70 -13.21
CA ASN A 189 -22.61 -12.07 -13.74
C ASN A 189 -23.05 -13.35 -13.02
N ARG A 190 -24.02 -13.25 -12.10
CA ARG A 190 -24.51 -14.38 -11.31
C ARG A 190 -25.28 -15.34 -12.23
N SER A 191 -24.58 -16.31 -12.80
CA SER A 191 -25.17 -17.62 -13.06
C SER A 191 -25.10 -18.44 -11.77
N SER A 192 -26.27 -18.81 -11.27
CA SER A 192 -26.52 -19.62 -10.08
C SER A 192 -25.67 -20.89 -9.98
N GLY A 193 -25.08 -21.15 -8.80
CA GLY A 193 -24.70 -22.51 -8.41
C GLY A 193 -23.65 -22.59 -7.30
N GLY A 194 -24.07 -23.03 -6.10
CA GLY A 194 -23.20 -23.78 -5.17
C GLY A 194 -22.65 -23.03 -3.96
N ALA A 195 -22.88 -23.59 -2.78
CA ALA A 195 -22.51 -23.08 -1.46
C ALA A 195 -21.12 -23.57 -0.97
N ALA A 196 -20.73 -23.03 0.21
CA ALA A 196 -19.65 -23.43 1.13
C ALA A 196 -18.26 -22.83 0.81
N ALA A 197 -17.40 -22.42 1.75
CA ALA A 197 -17.39 -22.42 3.22
C ALA A 197 -16.47 -21.28 3.71
N SER A 198 -16.79 -20.69 4.87
CA SER A 198 -15.98 -19.68 5.53
C SER A 198 -14.78 -20.32 6.25
N GLY A 199 -13.56 -20.03 5.80
CA GLY A 199 -12.31 -20.33 6.50
C GLY A 199 -11.65 -19.03 6.95
N SER A 200 -11.68 -18.73 8.25
CA SER A 200 -10.94 -17.63 8.85
C SER A 200 -9.48 -18.03 8.97
N VAL A 201 -8.59 -17.33 8.26
CA VAL A 201 -7.13 -17.39 8.50
C VAL A 201 -6.73 -16.16 9.29
N ALA A 202 -6.35 -16.37 10.56
CA ALA A 202 -5.75 -15.35 11.38
C ALA A 202 -4.38 -14.99 10.79
N ALA A 203 -4.26 -13.81 10.19
CA ALA A 203 -2.98 -13.25 9.79
C ALA A 203 -2.28 -12.71 11.04
N SER A 204 -1.22 -13.40 11.48
CA SER A 204 -0.27 -12.86 12.45
C SER A 204 0.52 -11.73 11.79
N GLY A 205 -0.02 -10.51 11.82
CA GLY A 205 0.71 -9.30 11.44
C GLY A 205 1.86 -8.99 12.43
N PRO A 206 2.90 -8.26 12.01
CA PRO A 206 3.98 -7.87 12.91
C PRO A 206 3.45 -6.97 14.04
N PRO A 207 3.91 -7.16 15.29
CA PRO A 207 3.44 -6.37 16.42
C PRO A 207 3.89 -4.91 16.30
N ALA A 208 2.98 -3.97 16.55
CA ALA A 208 3.29 -2.56 16.69
C ALA A 208 4.12 -2.35 17.97
N VAL A 209 5.33 -1.81 17.85
CA VAL A 209 6.12 -1.41 19.02
C VAL A 209 5.56 -0.11 19.58
N ARG A 210 5.12 -0.13 20.85
CA ARG A 210 4.81 1.09 21.61
C ARG A 210 6.12 1.73 22.06
N SER A 211 6.34 2.99 21.71
CA SER A 211 7.40 3.81 22.32
C SER A 211 7.00 4.12 23.77
N SER A 212 7.67 3.49 24.73
CA SER A 212 7.54 3.81 26.16
C SER A 212 8.16 5.18 26.45
N GLY A 213 7.33 6.15 26.82
CA GLY A 213 7.77 7.42 27.40
C GLY A 213 8.17 7.23 28.85
N SER A 214 9.40 7.60 29.19
CA SER A 214 9.90 7.59 30.57
C SER A 214 9.48 8.88 31.26
N GLY A 215 8.54 8.79 32.20
CA GLY A 215 8.23 9.85 33.16
C GLY A 215 9.28 9.84 34.27
N GLY A 216 9.91 10.98 34.52
CA GLY A 216 10.70 11.24 35.72
C GLY A 216 9.99 12.28 36.56
N GLU A 217 9.43 11.87 37.69
CA GLU A 217 8.94 12.73 38.75
C GLU A 217 9.73 12.38 40.02
N GLU A 218 10.20 13.39 40.75
CA GLU A 218 9.92 13.60 42.18
C GLU A 218 10.94 14.59 42.78
N GLY A 219 10.48 15.82 42.99
CA GLY A 219 11.03 16.73 43.98
C GLY A 219 10.18 16.68 45.24
N ALA A 220 10.72 16.15 46.34
CA ALA A 220 10.15 16.32 47.67
C ALA A 220 11.28 16.39 48.71
N VAL A 221 11.54 17.60 49.18
CA VAL A 221 12.41 17.90 50.33
C VAL A 221 11.71 17.43 51.60
N GLN A 222 12.33 16.52 52.34
CA GLN A 222 11.93 16.15 53.70
C GLN A 222 12.85 16.83 54.72
N SER A 223 12.22 17.67 55.54
CA SER A 223 12.73 18.23 56.79
C SER A 223 13.05 17.12 57.80
N ARG A 224 14.26 17.11 58.34
CA ARG A 224 14.63 16.35 59.54
C ARG A 224 14.74 17.29 60.73
N GLY A 225 14.01 16.96 61.79
CA GLY A 225 14.16 17.49 63.13
C GLY A 225 14.19 16.34 64.14
N ASP A 226 15.05 16.54 65.14
CA ASP A 226 15.11 15.93 66.46
C ASP A 226 15.84 14.60 66.74
N LYS A 227 16.78 14.77 67.70
CA LYS A 227 17.58 13.87 68.55
C LYS A 227 18.85 13.26 68.01
#